data_AF-A0A2W4NLI9-F1
#
_entry.id   AF-A0A2W4NLI9-F1
#
_cell.length_a   1.000
_cell.length_b   1.000
_cell.length_c   1.000
_cell.angle_alpha   90.00
_cell.angle_beta   90.00
_cell.angle_gamma   90.00
#
_symmetry.space_group_name_H-M   'P 1'
#
loop_
_entity.id
_entity.type
_entity.pdbx_description
1 polymer ?
#
loop_
_entity_poly.entity_id
_entity_poly.type
_entity_poly.pdbx_seq_one_letter_code
_entity_poly.pdbx_strand_id
1 'polypeptide(L)'
;PWSDLDSRDLVYGNPDVAYPQALSVVAFLVDRYSFTKLREFLAISARSSGYRSALERAYGVSPAALEEEWRAWLPSYIAGGYLRNALTAYDLSHIEAMLSDGRYAEAQRAVETAIEWLRTTAQTETLLQAEGLLRMAEAGQRADGLAQEARAALEANDYDRALLLAEQALALYADLGDERQDAALRAYIERAQRGQQAAAMLSQAMALAETWQTYPQARATADRAAAEYLALGDRARAEEALALRETLNQRQTLLGGVLLAAGVGGVLLSLFRRVTLREADAW
;
A
#
# COMPACT_ATOMS: atom_id res chain seq x y z
N PRO A 1 19.06 -49.88 10.09
CA PRO A 1 17.67 -50.29 9.73
C PRO A 1 16.74 -49.94 10.89
N TRP A 2 15.43 -49.84 10.69
CA TRP A 2 14.50 -49.47 11.78
C TRP A 2 14.51 -50.49 12.90
N SER A 3 15.01 -51.70 12.63
CA SER A 3 15.25 -52.76 13.59
C SER A 3 16.10 -52.39 14.79
N ASP A 4 16.96 -51.38 14.63
CA ASP A 4 18.01 -51.07 15.58
C ASP A 4 17.73 -49.74 16.32
N LEU A 5 16.54 -49.15 16.14
CA LEU A 5 16.15 -47.88 16.76
C LEU A 5 16.10 -47.93 18.30
N ASP A 6 15.99 -49.12 18.89
CA ASP A 6 16.03 -49.36 20.35
C ASP A 6 17.45 -49.78 20.83
N SER A 7 18.42 -49.91 19.91
CA SER A 7 19.78 -50.27 20.30
C SER A 7 20.47 -49.08 20.95
N ARG A 8 20.63 -49.13 22.28
CA ARG A 8 21.34 -48.11 23.07
C ARG A 8 22.76 -47.85 22.52
N ASP A 9 23.46 -48.90 22.11
CA ASP A 9 24.84 -48.78 21.61
C ASP A 9 24.92 -48.02 20.29
N LEU A 10 23.91 -48.15 19.42
CA LEU A 10 23.83 -47.41 18.16
C LEU A 10 23.39 -45.96 18.37
N VAL A 11 22.40 -45.74 19.25
CA VAL A 11 21.85 -44.41 19.52
C VAL A 11 22.84 -43.52 20.25
N TYR A 12 23.57 -44.05 21.24
CA TYR A 12 24.56 -43.29 22.00
C TYR A 12 25.98 -43.36 21.41
N GLY A 13 26.27 -44.34 20.56
CA GLY A 13 27.59 -44.49 19.92
C GLY A 13 27.83 -43.58 18.72
N ASN A 14 26.78 -43.13 18.03
CA ASN A 14 26.86 -42.18 16.89
C ASN A 14 25.69 -41.18 16.90
N PRO A 15 25.65 -40.26 17.88
CA PRO A 15 24.52 -39.33 18.04
C PRO A 15 24.31 -38.42 16.81
N ASP A 16 25.38 -38.05 16.11
CA ASP A 16 25.34 -37.19 14.92
C ASP A 16 24.58 -37.81 13.73
N VAL A 17 24.39 -39.13 13.73
CA VAL A 17 23.63 -39.86 12.71
C VAL A 17 22.30 -40.35 13.27
N ALA A 18 22.32 -40.88 14.49
CA ALA A 18 21.13 -41.44 15.12
C ALA A 18 20.03 -40.38 15.36
N TYR A 19 20.40 -39.16 15.78
CA TYR A 19 19.41 -38.11 16.03
C TYR A 19 18.75 -37.56 14.76
N PRO A 20 19.47 -37.16 13.69
CA PRO A 20 18.83 -36.75 12.44
C PRO A 20 17.99 -37.87 11.82
N GLN A 21 18.44 -39.13 11.94
CA GLN A 21 17.68 -40.28 11.44
C GLN A 21 16.36 -40.43 12.21
N ALA A 22 16.39 -40.43 13.54
CA ALA A 22 15.18 -40.51 14.37
C ALA A 22 14.22 -39.35 14.07
N LEU A 23 14.75 -38.13 13.92
CA LEU A 23 13.96 -36.96 13.54
C LEU A 23 13.26 -37.17 12.18
N SER A 24 13.98 -37.67 11.16
CA SER A 24 13.42 -37.94 9.84
C SER A 24 12.36 -39.04 9.83
N VAL A 25 12.47 -40.03 10.73
CA VAL A 25 11.45 -41.08 10.88
C VAL A 25 10.18 -40.51 11.45
N VAL A 26 10.28 -39.70 12.52
CA VAL A 26 9.11 -39.06 13.11
C VAL A 26 8.50 -38.06 12.11
N ALA A 27 9.32 -37.32 11.38
CA ALA A 27 8.92 -36.40 10.32
C ALA A 27 8.06 -37.10 9.26
N PHE A 28 8.56 -38.23 8.75
CA PHE A 28 7.84 -39.07 7.79
C PHE A 28 6.50 -39.56 8.35
N LEU A 29 6.48 -40.07 9.59
CA LEU A 29 5.25 -40.58 10.19
C LEU A 29 4.19 -39.48 10.33
N VAL A 30 4.61 -38.26 10.68
CA VAL A 30 3.69 -37.13 10.79
C VAL A 30 3.23 -36.64 9.42
N ASP A 31 4.14 -36.51 8.44
CA ASP A 31 3.83 -36.06 7.08
C ASP A 31 2.88 -37.05 6.38
N ARG A 32 3.13 -38.35 6.52
CA ARG A 32 2.37 -39.40 5.84
C ARG A 32 1.07 -39.77 6.54
N TYR A 33 1.02 -39.73 7.87
CA TYR A 33 -0.10 -40.26 8.66
C TYR A 33 -0.71 -39.27 9.66
N SER A 34 -0.23 -38.03 9.73
CA SER A 34 -0.62 -36.97 10.68
C SER A 34 -0.06 -37.08 12.10
N PHE A 35 0.01 -35.93 12.77
CA PHE A 35 0.45 -35.82 14.18
C PHE A 35 -0.51 -36.52 15.15
N THR A 36 -1.81 -36.55 14.84
CA THR A 36 -2.81 -37.28 15.62
C THR A 36 -2.47 -38.76 15.69
N LYS A 37 -1.99 -39.33 14.59
CA LYS A 37 -1.65 -40.75 14.52
C LYS A 37 -0.33 -41.05 15.20
N LEU A 38 0.63 -40.12 15.17
CA LEU A 38 1.81 -40.18 16.03
C LEU A 38 1.45 -40.19 17.52
N ARG A 39 0.51 -39.35 17.97
CA ARG A 39 0.05 -39.36 19.37
C ARG A 39 -0.59 -40.69 19.76
N GLU A 40 -1.39 -41.26 18.87
CA GLU A 40 -1.98 -42.59 19.07
C GLU A 40 -0.89 -43.67 19.20
N PHE A 41 0.12 -43.64 18.33
CA PHE A 41 1.29 -44.51 18.44
C PHE A 41 2.00 -44.39 19.79
N LEU A 42 2.21 -43.17 20.30
CA LEU A 42 2.83 -42.95 21.61
C LEU A 42 1.97 -43.52 22.75
N ALA A 43 0.65 -43.34 22.69
CA ALA A 43 -0.29 -43.89 23.67
C ALA A 43 -0.32 -45.43 23.67
N ILE A 44 -0.25 -46.05 22.48
CA ILE A 44 -0.15 -47.51 22.33
C ILE A 44 1.21 -48.01 22.82
N SER A 45 2.29 -47.30 22.51
CA SER A 45 3.66 -47.63 22.90
C SER A 45 3.83 -47.66 24.41
N ALA A 46 3.21 -46.72 25.13
CA ALA A 46 3.23 -46.69 26.60
C ALA A 46 2.62 -47.94 27.27
N ARG A 47 1.81 -48.71 26.53
CA ARG A 47 1.14 -49.93 27.01
C ARG A 47 1.64 -51.20 26.30
N SER A 48 2.63 -51.07 25.41
CA SER A 48 3.18 -52.16 24.61
C SER A 48 4.45 -52.73 25.25
N SER A 49 4.68 -54.03 25.08
CA SER A 49 5.96 -54.66 25.43
C SER A 49 7.08 -54.37 24.42
N GLY A 50 6.78 -53.72 23.28
CA GLY A 50 7.78 -53.34 22.29
C GLY A 50 7.28 -52.37 21.22
N TYR A 51 8.18 -51.53 20.69
CA TYR A 51 7.85 -50.45 19.76
C TYR A 51 7.34 -50.95 18.40
N ARG A 52 7.85 -52.09 17.91
CA ARG A 52 7.41 -52.67 16.62
C ARG A 52 5.95 -53.08 16.61
N SER A 53 5.51 -53.76 17.66
CA SER A 53 4.09 -54.11 17.85
C SER A 53 3.22 -52.86 18.02
N ALA A 54 3.76 -51.79 18.61
CA ALA A 54 3.04 -50.53 18.73
C ALA A 54 2.91 -49.80 17.39
N LEU A 55 3.97 -49.78 16.57
CA LEU A 55 3.95 -49.22 15.21
C LEU A 55 2.90 -49.93 14.36
N GLU A 56 2.92 -51.25 14.33
CA GLU A 56 1.99 -52.04 13.53
C GLU A 56 0.53 -51.83 13.96
N ARG A 57 0.27 -51.74 15.28
CA ARG A 57 -1.06 -51.45 15.80
C ARG A 57 -1.54 -50.03 15.54
N ALA A 58 -0.64 -49.04 15.54
CA ALA A 58 -0.99 -47.63 15.37
C ALA A 58 -1.23 -47.26 13.90
N TYR A 59 -0.40 -47.81 13.00
CA TYR A 59 -0.38 -47.44 11.58
C TYR A 59 -1.03 -48.50 10.67
N GLY A 60 -1.28 -49.71 11.17
CA GLY A 60 -1.92 -50.79 10.40
C GLY A 60 -1.03 -51.43 9.33
N VAL A 61 0.27 -51.12 9.35
CA VAL A 61 1.29 -51.62 8.42
C VAL A 61 2.50 -52.13 9.19
N SER A 62 3.17 -53.14 8.62
CA SER A 62 4.36 -53.71 9.25
C SER A 62 5.50 -52.67 9.35
N PRO A 63 6.36 -52.74 10.39
CA PRO A 63 7.51 -51.84 10.51
C PRO A 63 8.47 -51.87 9.32
N ALA A 64 8.58 -53.01 8.62
CA ALA A 64 9.43 -53.14 7.43
C ALA A 64 8.85 -52.35 6.25
N ALA A 65 7.53 -52.37 6.07
CA ALA A 65 6.85 -51.58 5.03
C ALA A 65 6.98 -50.07 5.31
N LEU A 66 6.81 -49.66 6.57
CA LEU A 66 7.03 -48.27 6.97
C LEU A 66 8.47 -47.79 6.72
N GLU A 67 9.46 -48.66 6.98
CA GLU A 67 10.87 -48.34 6.68
C GLU A 67 11.11 -48.17 5.17
N GLU A 68 10.49 -49.00 4.35
CA GLU A 68 10.57 -48.90 2.88
C GLU A 68 9.95 -47.60 2.37
N GLU A 69 8.75 -47.26 2.85
CA GLU A 69 8.07 -45.99 2.53
C GLU A 69 8.89 -44.78 2.98
N TRP A 70 9.47 -44.83 4.19
CA TRP A 70 10.35 -43.78 4.69
C TRP A 70 11.58 -43.59 3.81
N ARG A 71 12.24 -44.67 3.38
CA ARG A 71 13.40 -44.59 2.48
C ARG A 71 13.05 -43.97 1.13
N ALA A 72 11.86 -44.25 0.60
CA ALA A 72 11.37 -43.64 -0.64
C ALA A 72 11.05 -42.13 -0.47
N TRP A 73 10.57 -41.74 0.72
CA TRP A 73 10.27 -40.34 1.07
C TRP A 73 11.50 -39.51 1.41
N LEU A 74 12.54 -40.11 2.00
CA LEU A 74 13.71 -39.43 2.55
C LEU A 74 14.42 -38.43 1.59
N PRO A 75 14.56 -38.70 0.27
CA PRO A 75 15.19 -37.75 -0.64
C PRO A 75 14.47 -36.39 -0.71
N SER A 76 13.14 -36.36 -0.66
CA SER A 76 12.38 -35.09 -0.71
C SER A 76 12.51 -34.30 0.60
N TYR A 77 12.62 -35.01 1.73
CA TYR A 77 12.87 -34.41 3.03
C TYR A 77 14.24 -33.72 3.09
N ILE A 78 15.29 -34.39 2.62
CA ILE A 78 16.66 -33.85 2.57
C ILE A 78 16.76 -32.69 1.58
N ALA A 79 15.99 -32.70 0.48
CA ALA A 79 15.97 -31.63 -0.52
C ALA A 79 15.29 -30.32 -0.05
N GLY A 80 14.87 -30.23 1.22
CA GLY A 80 14.29 -29.01 1.82
C GLY A 80 12.94 -29.22 2.52
N GLY A 81 12.41 -30.45 2.55
CA GLY A 81 11.17 -30.78 3.28
C GLY A 81 11.29 -30.65 4.80
N TYR A 82 12.51 -30.75 5.36
CA TYR A 82 12.74 -30.59 6.81
C TYR A 82 12.36 -29.20 7.37
N LEU A 83 12.33 -28.17 6.53
CA LEU A 83 11.87 -26.83 6.89
C LEU A 83 10.34 -26.73 7.06
N ARG A 84 9.59 -27.71 6.52
CA ARG A 84 8.12 -27.76 6.48
C ARG A 84 7.55 -28.84 7.40
N ASN A 85 8.24 -29.14 8.49
CA ASN A 85 8.06 -30.40 9.18
C ASN A 85 7.24 -30.23 10.48
N ALA A 86 6.16 -31.00 10.59
CA ALA A 86 5.14 -30.91 11.64
C ALA A 86 5.58 -31.37 13.06
N LEU A 87 6.90 -31.48 13.29
CA LEU A 87 7.49 -31.71 14.61
C LEU A 87 7.81 -30.42 15.35
N THR A 88 7.97 -29.33 14.60
CA THR A 88 7.99 -27.96 15.09
C THR A 88 6.76 -27.25 14.54
N ALA A 89 6.23 -26.27 15.26
CA ALA A 89 5.19 -25.41 14.71
C ALA A 89 5.65 -24.86 13.35
N TYR A 90 4.73 -24.69 12.40
CA TYR A 90 5.06 -24.10 11.09
C TYR A 90 5.76 -22.77 11.32
N ASP A 91 6.97 -22.62 10.78
CA ASP A 91 7.75 -21.40 10.97
C ASP A 91 7.22 -20.28 10.07
N LEU A 92 6.64 -19.25 10.69
CA LEU A 92 6.12 -18.07 10.01
C LEU A 92 7.18 -16.98 9.81
N SER A 93 8.40 -17.14 10.34
CA SER A 93 9.45 -16.11 10.33
C SER A 93 9.79 -15.62 8.92
N HIS A 94 9.71 -16.49 7.91
CA HIS A 94 9.93 -16.09 6.52
C HIS A 94 8.84 -15.14 6.00
N ILE A 95 7.58 -15.36 6.39
CA ILE A 95 6.45 -14.50 6.04
C ILE A 95 6.56 -13.16 6.77
N GLU A 96 6.92 -13.20 8.05
CA GLU A 96 7.17 -12.00 8.86
C GLU A 96 8.28 -11.15 8.25
N ALA A 97 9.39 -11.76 7.81
CA ALA A 97 10.47 -11.07 7.12
C ALA A 97 10.00 -10.44 5.80
N MET A 98 9.17 -11.13 5.02
CA MET A 98 8.58 -10.54 3.80
C MET A 98 7.70 -9.33 4.12
N LEU A 99 6.93 -9.36 5.21
CA LEU A 99 6.13 -8.21 5.64
C LEU A 99 6.99 -7.05 6.10
N SER A 100 8.06 -7.29 6.87
CA SER A 100 8.99 -6.23 7.28
C SER A 100 9.75 -5.63 6.09
N ASP A 101 10.00 -6.43 5.06
CA ASP A 101 10.58 -5.99 3.78
C ASP A 101 9.54 -5.33 2.85
N GLY A 102 8.26 -5.27 3.25
CA GLY A 102 7.20 -4.69 2.42
C GLY A 102 6.73 -5.51 1.24
N ARG A 103 7.10 -6.77 1.17
CA ARG A 103 6.78 -7.65 0.06
C ARG A 103 5.38 -8.23 0.27
N TYR A 104 4.39 -7.36 0.44
CA TYR A 104 3.02 -7.70 0.85
C TYR A 104 2.35 -8.72 -0.09
N ALA A 105 2.57 -8.58 -1.41
CA ALA A 105 2.02 -9.52 -2.39
C ALA A 105 2.68 -10.90 -2.40
N GLU A 106 3.93 -11.00 -1.99
CA GLU A 106 4.60 -12.28 -1.82
C GLU A 106 4.21 -12.91 -0.47
N ALA A 107 4.18 -12.10 0.59
CA ALA A 107 3.73 -12.51 1.91
C ALA A 107 2.30 -13.06 1.90
N GLN A 108 1.36 -12.39 1.21
CA GLN A 108 -0.02 -12.86 1.10
C GLN A 108 -0.10 -14.27 0.49
N ARG A 109 0.57 -14.50 -0.65
CA ARG A 109 0.55 -15.83 -1.31
C ARG A 109 1.19 -16.91 -0.44
N ALA A 110 2.28 -16.56 0.23
CA ALA A 110 2.97 -17.48 1.13
C ALA A 110 2.12 -17.84 2.36
N VAL A 111 1.42 -16.88 2.95
CA VAL A 111 0.58 -17.11 4.13
C VAL A 111 -0.72 -17.82 3.78
N GLU A 112 -1.33 -17.57 2.62
CA GLU A 112 -2.48 -18.34 2.14
C GLU A 112 -2.13 -19.84 2.01
N THR A 113 -0.95 -20.13 1.45
CA THR A 113 -0.43 -21.50 1.35
C THR A 113 -0.18 -22.10 2.74
N ALA A 114 0.39 -21.32 3.66
CA ALA A 114 0.62 -21.77 5.05
C ALA A 114 -0.70 -22.05 5.79
N ILE A 115 -1.72 -21.20 5.62
CA ILE A 115 -3.05 -21.36 6.22
C ILE A 115 -3.73 -22.64 5.69
N GLU A 116 -3.66 -22.91 4.39
CA GLU A 116 -4.22 -24.13 3.80
C GLU A 116 -3.62 -25.38 4.45
N TRP A 117 -2.29 -25.41 4.61
CA TRP A 117 -1.61 -26.49 5.31
C TRP A 117 -2.01 -26.55 6.79
N LEU A 118 -1.94 -25.42 7.51
CA LEU A 118 -2.20 -25.34 8.94
C LEU A 118 -3.62 -25.80 9.31
N ARG A 119 -4.63 -25.55 8.46
CA ARG A 119 -6.01 -26.04 8.63
C ARG A 119 -6.12 -27.56 8.67
N THR A 120 -5.20 -28.28 8.03
CA THR A 120 -5.14 -29.74 8.07
C THR A 120 -4.36 -30.28 9.26
N THR A 121 -3.79 -29.40 10.09
CA THR A 121 -3.01 -29.73 11.27
C THR A 121 -3.72 -29.33 12.57
N ALA A 122 -3.27 -29.83 13.72
CA ALA A 122 -3.80 -29.46 15.03
C ALA A 122 -3.14 -28.18 15.62
N GLN A 123 -2.54 -27.32 14.78
CA GLN A 123 -1.76 -26.14 15.19
C GLN A 123 -2.61 -24.86 15.22
N THR A 124 -3.62 -24.81 16.09
CA THR A 124 -4.61 -23.71 16.14
C THR A 124 -3.99 -22.34 16.44
N GLU A 125 -2.98 -22.26 17.30
CA GLU A 125 -2.31 -20.99 17.63
C GLU A 125 -1.53 -20.43 16.43
N THR A 126 -0.76 -21.28 15.75
CA THR A 126 -0.02 -20.90 14.54
C THR A 126 -0.96 -20.53 13.40
N LEU A 127 -2.12 -21.19 13.29
CA LEU A 127 -3.16 -20.80 12.34
C LEU A 127 -3.67 -19.37 12.62
N LEU A 128 -3.97 -19.03 13.88
CA LEU A 128 -4.40 -17.67 14.26
C LEU A 128 -3.32 -16.62 13.97
N GLN A 129 -2.05 -16.96 14.20
CA GLN A 129 -0.92 -16.10 13.84
C GLN A 129 -0.85 -15.87 12.33
N ALA A 130 -0.93 -16.94 11.53
CA ALA A 130 -0.94 -16.85 10.07
C ALA A 130 -2.13 -16.02 9.55
N GLU A 131 -3.32 -16.16 10.12
CA GLU A 131 -4.47 -15.31 9.78
C GLU A 131 -4.24 -13.83 10.14
N GLY A 132 -3.49 -13.56 11.21
CA GLY A 132 -3.02 -12.21 11.55
C GLY A 132 -2.09 -11.64 10.48
N LEU A 133 -1.09 -12.42 10.07
CA LEU A 133 -0.14 -12.03 9.01
C LEU A 133 -0.84 -11.83 7.66
N LEU A 134 -1.88 -12.62 7.36
CA LEU A 134 -2.71 -12.43 6.16
C LEU A 134 -3.40 -11.06 6.16
N ARG A 135 -4.05 -10.68 7.27
CA ARG A 135 -4.68 -9.35 7.39
C ARG A 135 -3.67 -8.22 7.22
N MET A 136 -2.46 -8.38 7.75
CA MET A 136 -1.38 -7.41 7.57
C MET A 136 -0.95 -7.32 6.10
N ALA A 137 -0.77 -8.46 5.42
CA ALA A 137 -0.43 -8.50 3.99
C ALA A 137 -1.50 -7.82 3.12
N GLU A 138 -2.78 -8.08 3.38
CA GLU A 138 -3.92 -7.47 2.67
C GLU A 138 -4.01 -5.95 2.92
N ALA A 139 -3.74 -5.50 4.15
CA ALA A 139 -3.67 -4.08 4.46
C ALA A 139 -2.50 -3.40 3.72
N GLY A 140 -1.34 -4.04 3.66
CA GLY A 140 -0.18 -3.53 2.92
C GLY A 140 -0.43 -3.43 1.42
N GLN A 141 -1.07 -4.44 0.80
CA GLN A 141 -1.46 -4.35 -0.60
C GLN A 141 -2.46 -3.22 -0.89
N ARG A 142 -3.43 -3.01 0.01
CA ARG A 142 -4.36 -1.88 -0.12
C ARG A 142 -3.63 -0.55 -0.03
N ALA A 143 -2.65 -0.42 0.88
CA ALA A 143 -1.80 0.76 0.98
C ALA A 143 -1.00 1.00 -0.30
N ASP A 144 -0.36 -0.04 -0.86
CA ASP A 144 0.36 0.02 -2.14
C ASP A 144 -0.55 0.48 -3.28
N GLY A 145 -1.77 -0.06 -3.37
CA GLY A 145 -2.75 0.33 -4.38
C GLY A 145 -3.17 1.78 -4.27
N LEU A 146 -3.50 2.26 -3.06
CA LEU A 146 -3.84 3.65 -2.80
C LEU A 146 -2.68 4.60 -3.14
N ALA A 147 -1.44 4.23 -2.80
CA ALA A 147 -0.26 5.03 -3.12
C ALA A 147 -0.04 5.15 -4.64
N GLN A 148 -0.24 4.07 -5.39
CA GLN A 148 -0.17 4.07 -6.85
C GLN A 148 -1.27 4.92 -7.47
N GLU A 149 -2.51 4.79 -7.00
CA GLU A 149 -3.62 5.61 -7.46
C GLU A 149 -3.43 7.10 -7.12
N ALA A 150 -2.89 7.42 -5.95
CA ALA A 150 -2.59 8.80 -5.56
C ALA A 150 -1.58 9.44 -6.51
N ARG A 151 -0.53 8.69 -6.88
CA ARG A 151 0.44 9.12 -7.89
C ARG A 151 -0.22 9.34 -9.25
N ALA A 152 -1.04 8.39 -9.71
CA ALA A 152 -1.74 8.51 -10.99
C ALA A 152 -2.69 9.72 -10.99
N ALA A 153 -3.37 10.01 -9.88
CA ALA A 153 -4.20 11.19 -9.72
C ALA A 153 -3.39 12.49 -9.80
N LEU A 154 -2.20 12.55 -9.19
CA LEU A 154 -1.28 13.70 -9.33
C LEU A 154 -0.82 13.89 -10.78
N GLU A 155 -0.48 12.80 -11.48
CA GLU A 155 -0.09 12.85 -12.90
C GLU A 155 -1.25 13.34 -13.78
N ALA A 156 -2.49 13.06 -13.37
CA ALA A 156 -3.71 13.57 -14.01
C ALA A 156 -4.13 14.98 -13.56
N ASN A 157 -3.37 15.64 -12.66
CA ASN A 157 -3.72 16.90 -12.00
C ASN A 157 -5.06 16.87 -11.23
N ASP A 158 -5.47 15.69 -10.77
CA ASP A 158 -6.63 15.48 -9.90
C ASP A 158 -6.20 15.57 -8.43
N TYR A 159 -5.99 16.81 -7.98
CA TYR A 159 -5.43 17.09 -6.65
C TYR A 159 -6.33 16.64 -5.50
N ASP A 160 -7.66 16.73 -5.65
CA ASP A 160 -8.59 16.33 -4.59
C ASP A 160 -8.53 14.83 -4.35
N ARG A 161 -8.58 14.05 -5.44
CA ARG A 161 -8.46 12.60 -5.36
C ARG A 161 -7.07 12.18 -4.87
N ALA A 162 -6.01 12.82 -5.36
CA ALA A 162 -4.64 12.53 -4.94
C ALA A 162 -4.45 12.72 -3.43
N LEU A 163 -4.94 13.82 -2.87
CA LEU A 163 -4.85 14.10 -1.44
C LEU A 163 -5.53 13.02 -0.61
N LEU A 164 -6.78 12.72 -0.94
CA LEU A 164 -7.59 11.72 -0.25
C LEU A 164 -6.95 10.33 -0.27
N LEU A 165 -6.42 9.90 -1.42
CA LEU A 165 -5.78 8.60 -1.56
C LEU A 165 -4.44 8.52 -0.81
N ALA A 166 -3.62 9.58 -0.89
CA ALA A 166 -2.33 9.62 -0.22
C ALA A 166 -2.47 9.62 1.31
N GLU A 167 -3.46 10.34 1.85
CA GLU A 167 -3.75 10.32 3.29
C GLU A 167 -4.22 8.94 3.78
N GLN A 168 -5.07 8.26 3.01
CA GLN A 168 -5.51 6.90 3.33
C GLN A 168 -4.36 5.88 3.26
N ALA A 169 -3.51 5.98 2.23
CA ALA A 169 -2.32 5.13 2.13
C ALA A 169 -1.38 5.34 3.32
N LEU A 170 -1.14 6.60 3.70
CA LEU A 170 -0.27 6.97 4.83
C LEU A 170 -0.81 6.40 6.14
N ALA A 171 -2.12 6.46 6.37
CA ALA A 171 -2.74 5.88 7.56
C ALA A 171 -2.56 4.36 7.61
N LEU A 172 -2.75 3.65 6.49
CA LEU A 172 -2.57 2.20 6.44
C LEU A 172 -1.11 1.78 6.68
N TYR A 173 -0.14 2.49 6.11
CA TYR A 173 1.27 2.20 6.38
C TYR A 173 1.65 2.48 7.84
N ALA A 174 1.11 3.56 8.43
CA ALA A 174 1.31 3.87 9.84
C ALA A 174 0.74 2.77 10.76
N ASP A 175 -0.46 2.27 10.46
CA ASP A 175 -1.07 1.15 11.20
C ASP A 175 -0.24 -0.15 11.09
N LEU A 176 0.50 -0.32 9.99
CA LEU A 176 1.42 -1.44 9.77
C LEU A 176 2.82 -1.21 10.36
N GLY A 177 3.13 0.01 10.83
CA GLY A 177 4.47 0.39 11.28
C GLY A 177 5.51 0.46 10.16
N ASP A 178 5.08 0.67 8.91
CA ASP A 178 5.97 0.77 7.75
C ASP A 178 6.20 2.24 7.33
N GLU A 179 7.38 2.77 7.64
CA GLU A 179 7.72 4.17 7.36
C GLU A 179 8.39 4.39 5.99
N ARG A 180 8.59 3.34 5.18
CA ARG A 180 9.40 3.47 3.95
C ARG A 180 8.76 4.38 2.91
N GLN A 181 7.43 4.47 2.88
CA GLN A 181 6.67 5.31 1.95
C GLN A 181 6.30 6.69 2.52
N ASP A 182 6.58 6.97 3.80
CA ASP A 182 6.15 8.19 4.48
C ASP A 182 6.59 9.45 3.75
N ALA A 183 7.88 9.53 3.38
CA ALA A 183 8.43 10.70 2.73
C ALA A 183 7.80 10.94 1.35
N ALA A 184 7.56 9.87 0.57
CA ALA A 184 6.96 9.96 -0.75
C ALA A 184 5.49 10.40 -0.66
N LEU A 185 4.71 9.79 0.24
CA LEU A 185 3.30 10.13 0.43
C LEU A 185 3.10 11.54 0.98
N ARG A 186 3.95 12.00 1.91
CA ARG A 186 3.91 13.39 2.39
C ARG A 186 4.22 14.38 1.27
N ALA A 187 5.15 14.06 0.38
CA ALA A 187 5.40 14.89 -0.80
C ALA A 187 4.20 14.91 -1.77
N TYR A 188 3.47 13.80 -1.90
CA TYR A 188 2.22 13.76 -2.68
C TYR A 188 1.13 14.63 -2.05
N ILE A 189 0.94 14.52 -0.74
CA ILE A 189 0.00 15.34 0.04
C ILE A 189 0.32 16.83 -0.12
N GLU A 190 1.58 17.23 0.08
CA GLU A 190 2.01 18.63 -0.08
C GLU A 190 1.72 19.15 -1.49
N ARG A 191 2.06 18.35 -2.52
CA ARG A 191 1.81 18.72 -3.92
C ARG A 191 0.32 18.88 -4.20
N ALA A 192 -0.51 17.97 -3.70
CA ALA A 192 -1.96 18.02 -3.85
C ALA A 192 -2.57 19.24 -3.15
N GLN A 193 -2.14 19.53 -1.91
CA GLN A 193 -2.58 20.71 -1.16
C GLN A 193 -2.24 22.02 -1.88
N ARG A 194 -1.04 22.13 -2.45
CA ARG A 194 -0.66 23.28 -3.30
C ARG A 194 -1.58 23.42 -4.52
N GLY A 195 -1.93 22.31 -5.16
CA GLY A 195 -2.88 22.30 -6.28
C GLY A 195 -4.29 22.75 -5.88
N GLN A 196 -4.80 22.31 -4.73
CA GLN A 196 -6.06 22.80 -4.16
C GLN A 196 -6.02 24.28 -3.83
N GLN A 197 -4.90 24.75 -3.26
CA GLN A 197 -4.71 26.16 -2.95
C GLN A 197 -4.72 27.02 -4.21
N ALA A 198 -4.05 26.58 -5.28
CA ALA A 198 -4.07 27.24 -6.58
C ALA A 198 -5.50 27.28 -7.17
N ALA A 199 -6.29 26.21 -7.00
CA ALA A 199 -7.68 26.17 -7.44
C ALA A 199 -8.56 27.18 -6.68
N ALA A 200 -8.38 27.26 -5.35
CA ALA A 200 -9.06 28.26 -4.54
C ALA A 200 -8.68 29.69 -4.94
N MET A 201 -7.40 29.95 -5.25
CA MET A 201 -6.95 31.25 -5.77
C MET A 201 -7.61 31.59 -7.11
N LEU A 202 -7.68 30.63 -8.04
CA LEU A 202 -8.33 30.86 -9.34
C LEU A 202 -9.84 31.16 -9.17
N SER A 203 -10.54 30.38 -8.35
CA SER A 203 -11.95 30.65 -8.03
C SER A 203 -12.15 32.02 -7.38
N GLN A 204 -11.27 32.41 -6.45
CA GLN A 204 -11.28 33.74 -5.86
C GLN A 204 -11.04 34.84 -6.91
N ALA A 205 -10.11 34.63 -7.84
CA ALA A 205 -9.85 35.56 -8.94
C ALA A 205 -11.07 35.75 -9.83
N MET A 206 -11.81 34.66 -10.13
CA MET A 206 -13.05 34.71 -10.88
C MET A 206 -14.14 35.51 -10.15
N ALA A 207 -14.30 35.31 -8.83
CA ALA A 207 -15.25 36.10 -8.03
C ALA A 207 -14.87 37.59 -7.99
N LEU A 208 -13.59 37.92 -7.84
CA LEU A 208 -13.10 39.30 -7.88
C LEU A 208 -13.25 39.93 -9.28
N ALA A 209 -13.34 39.13 -10.34
CA ALA A 209 -13.54 39.59 -11.71
C ALA A 209 -14.99 40.06 -11.99
N GLU A 210 -15.93 39.84 -11.07
CA GLU A 210 -17.33 40.28 -11.24
C GLU A 210 -17.49 41.80 -11.07
N THR A 211 -16.63 42.44 -10.27
CA THR A 211 -16.72 43.88 -9.98
C THR A 211 -15.53 44.64 -10.58
N TRP A 212 -15.80 45.71 -11.33
CA TRP A 212 -14.75 46.50 -12.01
C TRP A 212 -13.70 47.12 -11.07
N GLN A 213 -14.09 47.43 -9.83
CA GLN A 213 -13.21 48.00 -8.82
C GLN A 213 -12.12 47.03 -8.34
N THR A 214 -12.37 45.71 -8.42
CA THR A 214 -11.50 44.65 -7.92
C THR A 214 -10.67 44.00 -9.02
N TYR A 215 -10.72 44.48 -10.26
CA TYR A 215 -9.97 43.92 -11.40
C TYR A 215 -8.45 43.82 -11.17
N PRO A 216 -7.76 44.81 -10.57
CA PRO A 216 -6.33 44.68 -10.29
C PRO A 216 -6.02 43.53 -9.33
N GLN A 217 -6.91 43.30 -8.35
CA GLN A 217 -6.75 42.22 -7.37
C GLN A 217 -7.05 40.87 -8.02
N ALA A 218 -8.12 40.76 -8.81
CA ALA A 218 -8.45 39.57 -9.60
C ALA A 218 -7.26 39.15 -10.47
N ARG A 219 -6.62 40.11 -11.15
CA ARG A 219 -5.42 39.88 -11.96
C ARG A 219 -4.27 39.32 -11.14
N ALA A 220 -3.91 39.98 -10.04
CA ALA A 220 -2.79 39.55 -9.21
C ALA A 220 -3.02 38.17 -8.56
N THR A 221 -4.27 37.79 -8.30
CA THR A 221 -4.63 36.47 -7.80
C THR A 221 -4.57 35.41 -8.91
N ALA A 222 -5.04 35.71 -10.12
CA ALA A 222 -4.94 34.83 -11.28
C ALA A 222 -3.47 34.56 -11.67
N ASP A 223 -2.60 35.59 -11.66
CA ASP A 223 -1.16 35.43 -11.92
C ASP A 223 -0.48 34.51 -10.88
N ARG A 224 -0.88 34.60 -9.61
CA ARG A 224 -0.39 33.70 -8.55
C ARG A 224 -0.86 32.26 -8.75
N ALA A 225 -2.14 32.06 -9.05
CA ALA A 225 -2.68 30.73 -9.35
C ALA A 225 -1.96 30.09 -10.56
N ALA A 226 -1.75 30.86 -11.63
CA ALA A 226 -1.02 30.41 -12.81
C ALA A 226 0.43 30.00 -12.48
N ALA A 227 1.14 30.79 -11.68
CA ALA A 227 2.50 30.48 -11.25
C ALA A 227 2.57 29.17 -10.45
N GLU A 228 1.63 28.94 -9.54
CA GLU A 228 1.54 27.69 -8.78
C GLU A 228 1.25 26.49 -9.71
N TYR A 229 0.28 26.60 -10.62
CA TYR A 229 0.01 25.53 -11.58
C TYR A 229 1.19 25.22 -12.48
N LEU A 230 1.94 26.23 -12.95
CA LEU A 230 3.16 26.03 -13.71
C LEU A 230 4.24 25.32 -12.89
N ALA A 231 4.41 25.66 -11.60
CA ALA A 231 5.33 24.98 -10.71
C ALA A 231 4.92 23.52 -10.44
N LEU A 232 3.62 23.22 -10.49
CA LEU A 232 3.05 21.87 -10.41
C LEU A 232 3.02 21.14 -11.77
N GLY A 233 3.41 21.79 -12.86
CA GLY A 233 3.40 21.20 -14.21
C GLY A 233 2.02 21.12 -14.88
N ASP A 234 0.99 21.71 -14.27
CA ASP A 234 -0.39 21.73 -14.75
C ASP A 234 -0.61 22.87 -15.74
N ARG A 235 -0.21 22.64 -16.98
CA ARG A 235 -0.27 23.65 -18.04
C ARG A 235 -1.70 24.05 -18.40
N ALA A 236 -2.63 23.10 -18.35
CA ALA A 236 -4.02 23.35 -18.73
C ALA A 236 -4.68 24.35 -17.77
N ARG A 237 -4.57 24.15 -16.46
CA ARG A 237 -5.12 25.10 -15.48
C ARG A 237 -4.33 26.40 -15.41
N ALA A 238 -3.02 26.37 -15.66
CA ALA A 238 -2.23 27.59 -15.81
C ALA A 238 -2.72 28.45 -16.99
N GLU A 239 -3.01 27.84 -18.13
CA GLU A 239 -3.58 28.53 -19.31
C GLU A 239 -4.96 29.12 -19.01
N GLU A 240 -5.81 28.41 -18.26
CA GLU A 240 -7.11 28.94 -17.82
C GLU A 240 -6.96 30.21 -16.96
N ALA A 241 -6.06 30.18 -15.98
CA ALA A 241 -5.76 31.34 -15.14
C ALA A 241 -5.19 32.52 -15.94
N LEU A 242 -4.32 32.25 -16.92
CA LEU A 242 -3.78 33.27 -17.83
C LEU A 242 -4.82 33.80 -18.81
N ALA A 243 -5.77 32.97 -19.25
CA ALA A 243 -6.87 33.40 -20.11
C ALA A 243 -7.80 34.38 -19.36
N LEU A 244 -8.13 34.09 -18.09
CA LEU A 244 -8.87 35.02 -17.23
C LEU A 244 -8.16 36.38 -17.16
N ARG A 245 -6.84 36.38 -16.97
CA ARG A 245 -6.03 37.61 -16.97
C ARG A 245 -6.20 38.44 -18.23
N GLU A 246 -6.14 37.79 -19.39
CA GLU A 246 -6.23 38.47 -20.68
C GLU A 246 -7.62 39.07 -20.90
N THR A 247 -8.68 38.34 -20.52
CA THR A 247 -10.05 38.88 -20.60
C THR A 247 -10.24 40.12 -19.71
N LEU A 248 -9.62 40.14 -18.52
CA LEU A 248 -9.65 41.30 -17.63
C LEU A 248 -8.91 42.50 -18.23
N ASN A 249 -7.75 42.28 -18.85
CA ASN A 249 -7.00 43.35 -19.53
C ASN A 249 -7.83 44.00 -20.63
N GLN A 250 -8.46 43.19 -21.49
CA GLN A 250 -9.29 43.69 -22.60
C GLN A 250 -10.45 44.55 -22.09
N ARG A 251 -11.16 44.09 -21.06
CA ARG A 251 -12.26 44.84 -20.43
C ARG A 251 -11.77 46.16 -19.81
N GLN A 252 -10.62 46.14 -19.13
CA GLN A 252 -10.04 47.33 -18.53
C GLN A 252 -9.64 48.37 -19.59
N THR A 253 -9.03 47.94 -20.71
CA THR A 253 -8.69 48.85 -21.81
C THR A 253 -9.92 49.46 -22.48
N LEU A 254 -11.01 48.70 -22.63
CA LEU A 254 -12.27 49.22 -23.19
C LEU A 254 -12.88 50.28 -22.26
N LEU A 255 -12.96 50.00 -20.96
CA LEU A 255 -13.47 50.96 -19.97
C LEU A 255 -12.61 52.23 -19.91
N GLY A 256 -11.29 52.08 -19.92
CA GLY A 256 -10.36 53.21 -19.99
C GLY A 256 -10.55 54.05 -21.25
N GLY A 257 -10.72 53.40 -22.40
CA GLY A 257 -11.01 54.07 -23.68
C GLY A 257 -12.34 54.85 -23.66
N VAL A 258 -13.41 54.24 -23.11
CA VAL A 258 -14.72 54.91 -22.97
C VAL A 258 -14.64 56.11 -22.03
N LEU A 259 -13.97 55.98 -20.89
CA LEU A 259 -13.80 57.07 -19.93
C LEU A 259 -12.97 58.22 -20.51
N LEU A 260 -11.91 57.92 -21.26
CA LEU A 260 -11.11 58.92 -21.97
C LEU A 260 -11.95 59.64 -23.04
N ALA A 261 -12.71 58.90 -23.85
CA ALA A 261 -13.60 59.49 -24.85
C ALA A 261 -14.68 60.39 -24.22
N ALA A 262 -15.29 59.95 -23.12
CA ALA A 262 -16.27 60.74 -22.37
C ALA A 262 -15.65 62.00 -21.74
N GLY A 263 -14.43 61.89 -21.19
CA GLY A 263 -13.69 63.02 -20.63
C GLY A 263 -13.35 64.08 -21.70
N VAL A 264 -12.84 63.65 -22.85
CA VAL A 264 -12.58 64.53 -24.01
C VAL A 264 -13.87 65.18 -24.49
N GLY A 265 -14.96 64.42 -24.63
CA GLY A 265 -16.27 64.93 -24.99
C GLY A 265 -16.78 66.00 -24.01
N GLY A 266 -16.65 65.77 -22.71
CA GLY A 266 -17.04 66.72 -21.66
C GLY A 266 -16.25 68.03 -21.70
N VAL A 267 -14.93 67.96 -21.93
CA VAL A 267 -14.09 69.15 -22.10
C VAL A 267 -14.49 69.96 -23.35
N LEU A 268 -14.73 69.28 -24.47
CA LEU A 268 -15.18 69.94 -25.70
C LEU A 268 -16.55 70.62 -25.52
N LEU A 269 -17.49 69.96 -24.83
CA LEU A 269 -18.81 70.52 -24.53
C LEU A 269 -18.74 71.74 -23.59
N SER A 270 -17.85 71.70 -22.59
CA SER A 270 -17.56 72.81 -21.70
C SER A 270 -16.98 74.01 -22.43
N LEU A 271 -16.07 73.78 -23.38
CA LEU A 271 -15.48 74.85 -24.20
C LEU A 271 -16.54 75.46 -25.11
N PHE A 272 -17.37 74.63 -25.76
CA PHE A 272 -18.45 75.09 -26.63
C PHE A 272 -19.48 75.93 -25.86
N ARG A 273 -19.89 75.48 -24.66
CA ARG A 273 -20.81 76.22 -23.78
C ARG A 273 -20.23 77.56 -23.31
N ARG A 274 -18.92 77.65 -23.06
CA ARG A 274 -18.27 78.94 -22.70
C ARG A 274 -18.23 79.92 -23.87
N VAL A 275 -18.10 79.42 -25.11
CA VAL A 275 -18.12 80.28 -26.31
C VAL A 275 -19.53 80.81 -26.55
N THR A 276 -20.57 79.96 -26.47
CA THR A 276 -21.95 80.38 -26.73
C THR A 276 -22.55 81.27 -25.64
N LEU A 277 -22.18 81.10 -24.36
CA LEU A 277 -22.65 81.99 -23.28
C LEU A 277 -21.98 83.37 -23.31
N ARG A 278 -20.74 83.49 -23.79
CA ARG A 278 -20.05 84.79 -23.89
C ARG A 278 -20.69 85.75 -24.91
N GLU A 279 -21.40 85.22 -25.90
CA GLU A 279 -22.13 86.03 -26.87
C GLU A 279 -23.48 86.52 -26.32
N ALA A 280 -24.02 85.90 -25.27
CA ALA A 280 -25.31 86.27 -24.67
C ALA A 280 -25.21 87.43 -23.66
N ASP A 281 -24.04 87.66 -23.05
CA ASP A 281 -23.82 88.75 -22.07
C ASP A 281 -23.30 90.05 -22.73
N ALA A 282 -23.22 90.11 -24.07
CA ALA A 282 -22.67 91.24 -24.83
C ALA A 282 -23.74 92.18 -25.46
N TRP A 283 -25.01 92.05 -25.09
CA TRP A 283 -26.11 92.89 -25.56
C TRP A 283 -26.90 93.51 -24.42
#